data_AF-A0A9E5R8B3-F1
#
_entry.id   AF-A0A9E5R8B3-F1
#
_cell.length_a   1.000
_cell.length_b   1.000
_cell.length_c   1.000
_cell.angle_alpha   90.00
_cell.angle_beta   90.00
_cell.angle_gamma   90.00
#
_symmetry.space_group_name_H-M   'P 1'
#
loop_
_entity.id
_entity.type
_entity.pdbx_description
1 polymer ?
#
loop_
_entity_poly.entity_id
_entity_poly.type
_entity_poly.pdbx_seq_one_letter_code
_entity_poly.pdbx_strand_id
1 'polypeptide(L)'
;MQEMQTEAGGVSFTIRGLPSSLAELVEAAGSEEAVVNLALNYYLFHSHFTKVRAAVCRKVEEMTGIKRHRAPAKEGSKAVKYTEPELKYLKRAEEELQDESLEDPKYAELLRATAEAVEVNFKKAARGAGLGGKVAAKWIDMAKEIEKAGRLEAFCERYEISLDTDMDSIYEAVGRKFKVITEERVRQARAELLAI
;
A
#
# COMPACT_ATOMS: atom_id res chain seq x y z
N MET A 1 -23.99 8.07 -9.54
CA MET A 1 -22.89 9.06 -9.55
C MET A 1 -22.74 9.63 -8.14
N GLN A 2 -21.55 9.52 -7.56
CA GLN A 2 -21.22 9.96 -6.19
C GLN A 2 -20.29 11.18 -6.19
N GLU A 3 -20.26 11.89 -5.06
CA GLU A 3 -19.29 12.94 -4.77
C GLU A 3 -18.29 12.45 -3.71
N MET A 4 -17.02 12.84 -3.84
CA MET A 4 -15.99 12.53 -2.85
C MET A 4 -15.24 13.81 -2.47
N GLN A 5 -15.26 14.16 -1.19
CA GLN A 5 -14.36 15.19 -0.64
C GLN A 5 -12.97 14.59 -0.43
N THR A 6 -11.94 15.31 -0.87
CA THR A 6 -10.55 14.88 -0.71
C THR A 6 -9.63 16.09 -0.55
N GLU A 7 -8.39 15.81 -0.15
CA GLU A 7 -7.32 16.79 -0.06
C GLU A 7 -6.13 16.32 -0.90
N ALA A 8 -5.53 17.23 -1.66
CA ALA A 8 -4.24 17.00 -2.31
C ALA A 8 -3.38 18.25 -2.21
N GLY A 9 -2.13 18.10 -1.75
CA GLY A 9 -1.20 19.22 -1.62
C GLY A 9 -1.67 20.34 -0.68
N GLY A 10 -2.45 20.03 0.36
CA GLY A 10 -3.01 21.02 1.28
C GLY A 10 -4.25 21.76 0.77
N VAL A 11 -4.74 21.43 -0.42
CA VAL A 11 -5.97 22.00 -0.98
C VAL A 11 -7.10 20.98 -0.85
N SER A 12 -8.18 21.38 -0.18
CA SER A 12 -9.41 20.60 -0.07
C SER A 12 -10.33 20.89 -1.26
N PHE A 13 -10.87 19.83 -1.89
CA PHE A 13 -11.80 19.95 -3.01
C PHE A 13 -12.78 18.78 -3.06
N THR A 14 -13.85 18.95 -3.82
CA THR A 14 -14.87 17.90 -4.05
C THR A 14 -14.75 17.41 -5.49
N ILE A 15 -14.58 16.10 -5.64
CA ILE A 15 -14.68 15.44 -6.94
C ILE A 15 -16.14 15.04 -7.14
N ARG A 16 -16.75 15.52 -8.22
CA ARG A 16 -18.14 15.23 -8.58
C ARG A 16 -18.20 14.25 -9.75
N GLY A 17 -19.29 13.48 -9.83
CA GLY A 17 -19.54 12.60 -10.96
C GLY A 17 -18.67 11.34 -10.96
N LEU A 18 -18.33 10.81 -9.79
CA LEU A 18 -17.64 9.53 -9.71
C LEU A 18 -18.65 8.40 -9.91
N PRO A 19 -18.31 7.35 -10.69
CA PRO A 19 -19.12 6.14 -10.73
C PRO A 19 -19.25 5.52 -9.34
N SER A 20 -20.46 5.12 -8.99
CA SER A 20 -20.82 4.44 -7.73
C SER A 20 -21.13 2.96 -7.93
N SER A 21 -21.17 2.49 -9.18
CA SER A 21 -21.40 1.09 -9.54
C SER A 21 -20.55 0.70 -10.75
N LEU A 22 -20.41 -0.61 -10.97
CA LEU A 22 -19.76 -1.11 -12.19
C LEU A 22 -20.50 -0.64 -13.45
N ALA A 23 -21.84 -0.65 -13.44
CA ALA A 23 -22.63 -0.20 -14.59
C ALA A 23 -22.34 1.26 -14.96
N GLU A 24 -22.31 2.16 -13.98
CA GLU A 24 -21.96 3.57 -14.20
C GLU A 24 -20.51 3.72 -14.68
N LEU A 25 -19.60 2.87 -14.20
CA LEU A 25 -18.21 2.91 -14.60
C LEU A 25 -18.02 2.41 -16.04
N VAL A 26 -18.76 1.38 -16.44
CA VAL A 26 -18.78 0.85 -17.81
C VAL A 26 -19.37 1.87 -18.77
N GLU A 27 -20.46 2.52 -18.40
CA GLU A 27 -21.05 3.61 -19.19
C GLU A 27 -20.05 4.76 -19.38
N ALA A 28 -19.38 5.19 -18.30
CA ALA A 28 -18.37 6.25 -18.36
C ALA A 28 -17.12 5.84 -19.17
N ALA A 29 -16.71 4.58 -19.12
CA ALA A 29 -15.54 4.07 -19.84
C ALA A 29 -15.85 3.66 -21.30
N GLY A 30 -17.12 3.52 -21.66
CA GLY A 30 -17.59 3.11 -22.99
C GLY A 30 -17.62 1.60 -23.24
N SER A 31 -16.97 0.79 -22.39
CA SER A 31 -17.07 -0.68 -22.43
C SER A 31 -16.52 -1.33 -21.15
N GLU A 32 -16.90 -2.59 -20.90
CA GLU A 32 -16.33 -3.39 -19.82
C GLU A 32 -14.83 -3.64 -20.01
N GLU A 33 -14.39 -3.86 -21.26
CA GLU A 33 -12.99 -4.06 -21.60
C GLU A 33 -12.14 -2.83 -21.23
N ALA A 34 -12.66 -1.62 -21.46
CA ALA A 34 -11.98 -0.38 -21.09
C ALA A 34 -11.81 -0.26 -19.56
N VAL A 35 -12.82 -0.66 -18.77
CA VAL A 35 -12.74 -0.69 -17.30
C VAL A 35 -11.67 -1.67 -16.83
N VAL A 36 -11.65 -2.87 -17.41
CA VAL A 36 -10.64 -3.89 -17.07
C VAL A 36 -9.23 -3.38 -17.41
N ASN A 37 -9.04 -2.82 -18.60
CA ASN A 37 -7.74 -2.26 -19.01
C ASN A 37 -7.28 -1.11 -18.10
N LEU A 38 -8.20 -0.24 -17.68
CA LEU A 38 -7.91 0.83 -16.73
C LEU A 38 -7.43 0.25 -15.38
N ALA A 39 -8.17 -0.72 -14.83
CA ALA A 39 -7.83 -1.37 -13.57
C ALA A 39 -6.50 -2.14 -13.63
N LEU A 40 -6.27 -2.88 -14.73
CA LEU A 40 -5.03 -3.61 -14.98
C LEU A 40 -3.84 -2.67 -15.06
N ASN A 41 -3.93 -1.60 -15.87
CA ASN A 41 -2.84 -0.64 -16.00
C ASN A 41 -2.54 0.03 -14.66
N TYR A 42 -3.55 0.47 -13.93
CA TYR A 42 -3.36 1.06 -12.61
C TYR A 42 -2.63 0.10 -11.65
N TYR A 43 -3.06 -1.17 -11.61
CA TYR A 43 -2.40 -2.19 -10.81
C TYR A 43 -0.94 -2.42 -11.25
N LEU A 44 -0.68 -2.53 -12.56
CA LEU A 44 0.66 -2.76 -13.09
C LEU A 44 1.62 -1.63 -12.69
N PHE A 45 1.25 -0.38 -12.97
CA PHE A 45 2.14 0.77 -12.75
C PHE A 45 2.36 1.09 -11.27
N HIS A 46 1.32 1.03 -10.45
CA HIS A 46 1.40 1.49 -9.06
C HIS A 46 1.67 0.37 -8.04
N SER A 47 1.40 -0.89 -8.38
CA SER A 47 1.60 -2.02 -7.47
C SER A 47 2.64 -3.01 -8.01
N HIS A 48 2.37 -3.63 -9.15
CA HIS A 48 3.19 -4.75 -9.62
C HIS A 48 4.62 -4.34 -9.99
N PHE A 49 4.79 -3.30 -10.81
CA PHE A 49 6.12 -2.84 -11.21
C PHE A 49 6.95 -2.33 -10.02
N THR A 50 6.32 -1.82 -8.96
CA THR A 50 7.05 -1.48 -7.73
C THR A 50 7.64 -2.72 -7.06
N LYS A 51 6.90 -3.84 -7.03
CA LYS A 51 7.41 -5.11 -6.49
C LYS A 51 8.51 -5.70 -7.37
N VAL A 52 8.32 -5.67 -8.70
CA VAL A 52 9.32 -6.11 -9.68
C VAL A 52 10.62 -5.33 -9.50
N ARG A 53 10.57 -3.99 -9.48
CA ARG A 53 11.76 -3.15 -9.26
C ARG A 53 12.47 -3.48 -7.96
N ALA A 54 11.73 -3.68 -6.86
CA ALA A 54 12.31 -4.05 -5.58
C ALA A 54 12.94 -5.46 -5.58
N ALA A 55 12.35 -6.42 -6.28
CA ALA A 55 12.93 -7.76 -6.45
C ALA A 55 14.23 -7.70 -7.29
N VAL A 56 14.19 -6.99 -8.42
CA VAL A 56 15.36 -6.77 -9.29
C VAL A 56 16.49 -6.10 -8.53
N CYS A 57 16.22 -5.02 -7.78
CA CYS A 57 17.27 -4.35 -6.99
C CYS A 57 17.93 -5.30 -5.98
N ARG A 58 17.13 -6.13 -5.28
CA ARG A 58 17.68 -7.13 -4.36
C ARG A 58 18.57 -8.14 -5.08
N LYS A 59 18.16 -8.57 -6.27
CA LYS A 59 18.97 -9.50 -7.06
C LYS A 59 20.27 -8.89 -7.54
N VAL A 60 20.27 -7.62 -7.94
CA VAL A 60 21.51 -6.89 -8.25
C VAL A 60 22.42 -6.83 -7.02
N GLU A 61 21.91 -6.46 -5.84
CA GLU A 61 22.70 -6.47 -4.59
C GLU A 61 23.32 -7.85 -4.32
N GLU A 62 22.57 -8.94 -4.53
CA GLU A 62 23.05 -10.31 -4.33
C GLU A 62 24.15 -10.71 -5.31
N MET A 63 24.02 -10.34 -6.59
CA MET A 63 24.95 -10.76 -7.65
C MET A 63 26.23 -9.92 -7.67
N THR A 64 26.12 -8.61 -7.41
CA THR A 64 27.24 -7.66 -7.56
C THR A 64 27.86 -7.24 -6.23
N GLY A 65 27.15 -7.44 -5.12
CA GLY A 65 27.56 -6.94 -3.79
C GLY A 65 27.37 -5.43 -3.61
N ILE A 66 26.95 -4.69 -4.64
CA ILE A 66 26.76 -3.24 -4.60
C ILE A 66 25.48 -2.94 -3.83
N LYS A 67 25.63 -2.49 -2.58
CA LYS A 67 24.49 -2.23 -1.69
C LYS A 67 23.77 -0.93 -2.03
N ARG A 68 22.44 -0.93 -1.98
CA ARG A 68 21.63 0.28 -2.07
C ARG A 68 21.75 1.11 -0.79
N HIS A 69 21.71 2.42 -0.91
CA HIS A 69 21.81 3.29 0.27
C HIS A 69 20.59 3.16 1.18
N ARG A 70 20.87 3.03 2.48
CA ARG A 70 19.88 2.82 3.54
C ARG A 70 19.96 3.99 4.53
N ALA A 71 18.81 4.40 5.05
CA ALA A 71 18.75 5.30 6.19
C ALA A 71 19.35 4.60 7.41
N PRO A 72 19.93 5.35 8.37
CA PRO A 72 20.28 4.78 9.66
C PRO A 72 19.05 4.11 10.27
N ALA A 73 19.26 2.90 10.79
CA ALA A 73 18.20 2.15 11.44
C ALA A 73 17.69 2.95 12.65
N LYS A 74 16.38 3.18 12.70
CA LYS A 74 15.78 3.69 13.94
C LYS A 74 15.84 2.58 14.98
N GLU A 75 16.22 2.94 16.20
CA GLU A 75 16.30 2.02 17.34
C GLU A 75 14.96 1.27 17.50
N GLY A 76 15.02 -0.07 17.55
CA GLY A 76 13.84 -0.95 17.63
C GLY A 76 13.13 -1.26 16.30
N SER A 77 13.53 -0.68 15.17
CA SER A 77 12.91 -0.96 13.86
C SER A 77 13.72 -1.97 13.05
N LYS A 78 13.12 -3.15 12.78
CA LYS A 78 13.67 -4.13 11.80
C LYS A 78 13.48 -3.72 10.34
N ALA A 79 12.70 -2.67 10.08
CA ALA A 79 12.42 -2.22 8.72
C ALA A 79 13.62 -1.46 8.14
N VAL A 80 14.19 -2.01 7.06
CA VAL A 80 15.19 -1.32 6.25
C VAL A 80 14.49 -0.21 5.46
N LYS A 81 14.80 1.05 5.80
CA LYS A 81 14.36 2.19 5.02
C LYS A 81 15.44 2.54 4.02
N TYR A 82 15.15 2.43 2.74
CA TYR A 82 16.05 2.88 1.68
C TYR A 82 15.90 4.38 1.44
N THR A 83 17.03 5.08 1.31
CA THR A 83 17.05 6.51 0.97
C THR A 83 17.23 6.74 -0.53
N GLU A 84 17.73 5.72 -1.23
CA GLU A 84 17.95 5.73 -2.66
C GLU A 84 16.75 5.12 -3.41
N PRO A 85 16.14 5.86 -4.36
CA PRO A 85 15.14 5.33 -5.27
C PRO A 85 15.69 4.18 -6.13
N GLU A 86 14.86 3.19 -6.45
CA GLU A 86 15.27 1.98 -7.19
C GLU A 86 15.97 2.30 -8.51
N LEU A 87 15.42 3.25 -9.30
CA LEU A 87 16.01 3.61 -10.59
C LEU A 87 17.38 4.29 -10.46
N LYS A 88 17.61 5.07 -9.39
CA LYS A 88 18.92 5.68 -9.13
C LYS A 88 19.94 4.63 -8.72
N TYR A 89 19.51 3.67 -7.90
CA TYR A 89 20.34 2.54 -7.50
C TYR A 89 20.79 1.70 -8.69
N LEU A 90 19.87 1.30 -9.59
CA LEU A 90 20.23 0.48 -10.74
C LEU A 90 21.24 1.18 -11.66
N LYS A 91 21.07 2.48 -11.91
CA LYS A 91 22.03 3.29 -12.68
C LYS A 91 23.41 3.33 -12.02
N ARG A 92 23.45 3.59 -10.70
CA ARG A 92 24.71 3.59 -9.96
C ARG A 92 25.38 2.21 -9.96
N ALA A 93 24.61 1.14 -9.81
CA ALA A 93 25.13 -0.22 -9.85
C ALA A 93 25.73 -0.55 -11.23
N GLU A 94 25.08 -0.11 -12.32
CA GLU A 94 25.62 -0.20 -13.68
C GLU A 94 26.96 0.55 -13.81
N GLU A 95 27.02 1.79 -13.30
CA GLU A 95 28.24 2.62 -13.34
C GLU A 95 29.39 2.00 -12.51
N GLU A 96 29.08 1.36 -11.39
CA GLU A 96 30.06 0.70 -10.52
C GLU A 96 30.56 -0.64 -11.06
N LEU A 97 29.82 -1.28 -11.98
CA LEU A 97 30.25 -2.51 -12.66
C LEU A 97 31.31 -2.27 -13.75
N GLN A 98 31.56 -1.00 -14.12
CA GLN A 98 32.59 -0.54 -15.05
C GLN A 98 32.57 -1.27 -16.42
N ASP A 99 33.28 -2.39 -16.52
CA ASP A 99 33.47 -3.18 -17.74
C ASP A 99 32.35 -4.23 -17.96
N GLU A 100 31.47 -4.40 -16.98
CA GLU A 100 30.32 -5.30 -17.05
C GLU A 100 29.02 -4.52 -17.03
N SER A 101 28.03 -4.97 -17.79
CA SER A 101 26.71 -4.36 -17.87
C SER A 101 25.68 -5.27 -17.22
N LEU A 102 24.64 -4.72 -16.57
CA LEU A 102 23.49 -5.53 -16.15
C LEU A 102 22.74 -6.14 -17.35
N GLU A 103 23.00 -5.67 -18.57
CA GLU A 103 22.52 -6.27 -19.83
C GLU A 103 23.37 -7.47 -20.27
N ASP A 104 24.53 -7.71 -19.67
CA ASP A 104 25.33 -8.89 -19.96
C ASP A 104 24.51 -10.16 -19.70
N PRO A 105 24.58 -11.18 -20.58
CA PRO A 105 23.74 -12.38 -20.47
C PRO A 105 23.77 -13.04 -19.09
N LYS A 106 24.92 -13.01 -18.40
CA LYS A 106 25.09 -13.57 -17.06
C LYS A 106 24.22 -12.91 -15.99
N TYR A 107 23.89 -11.63 -16.15
CA TYR A 107 23.00 -10.88 -15.25
C TYR A 107 21.60 -10.81 -15.83
N ALA A 108 21.47 -10.49 -17.11
CA ALA A 108 20.19 -10.24 -17.77
C ALA A 108 19.21 -11.43 -17.64
N GLU A 109 19.69 -12.68 -17.79
CA GLU A 109 18.84 -13.86 -17.64
C GLU A 109 18.33 -14.02 -16.20
N LEU A 110 19.19 -13.79 -15.22
CA LEU A 110 18.83 -13.89 -13.79
C LEU A 110 17.88 -12.75 -13.36
N LEU A 111 18.10 -11.54 -13.87
CA LEU A 111 17.23 -10.40 -13.62
C LEU A 111 15.87 -10.58 -14.29
N ARG A 112 15.83 -11.09 -15.52
CA ARG A 112 14.58 -11.44 -16.22
C ARG A 112 13.81 -12.51 -15.46
N ALA A 113 14.46 -13.62 -15.10
CA ALA A 113 13.83 -14.69 -14.32
C ALA A 113 13.30 -14.17 -12.97
N THR A 114 14.03 -13.26 -12.32
CA THR A 114 13.58 -12.62 -11.08
C THR A 114 12.35 -11.75 -11.29
N ALA A 115 12.29 -10.98 -12.39
CA ALA A 115 11.15 -10.15 -12.72
C ALA A 115 9.91 -11.00 -13.04
N GLU A 116 10.08 -12.06 -13.83
CA GLU A 116 9.02 -12.99 -14.24
C GLU A 116 8.47 -13.82 -13.06
N ALA A 117 9.29 -14.11 -12.05
CA ALA A 117 8.87 -14.83 -10.85
C ALA A 117 8.00 -14.00 -9.89
N VAL A 118 7.84 -12.68 -10.11
CA VAL A 118 6.98 -11.85 -9.26
C VAL A 118 5.52 -12.12 -9.60
N GLU A 119 4.77 -12.70 -8.66
CA GLU A 119 3.37 -13.04 -8.89
C GLU A 119 2.45 -11.81 -8.94
N VAL A 120 1.49 -11.86 -9.87
CA VAL A 120 0.35 -10.95 -9.91
C VAL A 120 -0.65 -11.38 -8.84
N ASN A 121 -0.93 -10.48 -7.90
CA ASN A 121 -1.86 -10.73 -6.80
C ASN A 121 -2.76 -9.51 -6.59
N PHE A 122 -3.99 -9.60 -7.09
CA PHE A 122 -5.03 -8.56 -6.97
C PHE A 122 -5.69 -8.52 -5.59
N LYS A 123 -5.57 -9.58 -4.78
CA LYS A 123 -6.22 -9.67 -3.47
C LYS A 123 -5.73 -8.62 -2.47
N LYS A 124 -4.50 -8.11 -2.64
CA LYS A 124 -3.90 -7.08 -1.76
C LYS A 124 -4.13 -5.62 -2.20
N ALA A 125 -4.91 -5.35 -3.24
CA ALA A 125 -4.90 -4.05 -3.92
C ALA A 125 -6.09 -3.12 -3.65
N ALA A 126 -7.11 -3.51 -2.89
CA ALA A 126 -8.25 -2.63 -2.61
C ALA A 126 -8.04 -1.81 -1.32
N ARG A 127 -7.10 -0.87 -1.33
CA ARG A 127 -7.15 0.24 -0.36
C ARG A 127 -8.03 1.32 -0.97
N GLY A 128 -9.25 1.49 -0.45
CA GLY A 128 -10.15 2.54 -0.91
C GLY A 128 -9.47 3.91 -0.92
N ALA A 129 -9.60 4.65 -2.02
CA ALA A 129 -9.20 6.05 -2.07
C ALA A 129 -9.98 6.82 -1.00
N GLY A 130 -9.30 7.66 -0.21
CA GLY A 130 -9.91 8.40 0.91
C GLY A 130 -9.92 7.65 2.26
N LEU A 131 -9.64 6.35 2.31
CA LEU A 131 -9.34 5.66 3.57
C LEU A 131 -7.93 6.05 3.97
N GLY A 132 -7.78 7.16 4.70
CA GLY A 132 -6.53 7.86 5.04
C GLY A 132 -5.29 7.00 5.29
N GLY A 133 -4.10 7.61 5.20
CA GLY A 133 -2.79 6.94 5.19
C GLY A 133 -2.61 5.77 6.17
N LYS A 134 -1.64 4.88 5.86
CA LYS A 134 -1.34 3.64 6.61
C LYS A 134 -1.71 3.74 8.09
N VAL A 135 -2.55 2.82 8.55
CA VAL A 135 -2.92 2.70 9.95
C VAL A 135 -1.65 2.62 10.77
N ALA A 136 -1.47 3.55 11.71
CA ALA A 136 -0.28 3.55 12.56
C ALA A 136 -0.19 2.22 13.32
N ALA A 137 1.04 1.69 13.47
CA ALA A 137 1.28 0.38 14.09
C ALA A 137 0.53 0.19 15.41
N LYS A 138 0.48 1.22 16.26
CA LYS A 138 -0.26 1.21 17.54
C LYS A 138 -1.72 0.75 17.43
N TRP A 139 -2.41 1.06 16.33
CA TRP A 139 -3.80 0.67 16.14
C TRP A 139 -3.94 -0.76 15.58
N ILE A 140 -2.96 -1.21 14.80
CA ILE A 140 -2.87 -2.60 14.35
C ILE A 140 -2.54 -3.50 15.55
N ASP A 141 -1.63 -3.07 16.42
CA ASP A 141 -1.28 -3.80 17.64
C ASP A 141 -2.49 -3.90 18.57
N MET A 142 -3.30 -2.85 18.68
CA MET A 142 -4.56 -2.90 19.43
C MET A 142 -5.56 -3.91 18.83
N ALA A 143 -5.64 -4.01 17.51
CA ALA A 143 -6.49 -5.02 16.85
C ALA A 143 -6.03 -6.44 17.20
N LYS A 144 -4.71 -6.68 17.26
CA LYS A 144 -4.14 -7.97 17.70
C LYS A 144 -4.41 -8.26 19.18
N GLU A 145 -4.42 -7.24 20.04
CA GLU A 145 -4.78 -7.44 21.46
C GLU A 145 -6.28 -7.77 21.62
N ILE A 146 -7.16 -7.20 20.79
CA ILE A 146 -8.59 -7.56 20.76
C ILE A 146 -8.78 -9.03 20.35
N GLU A 147 -8.02 -9.50 19.37
CA GLU A 147 -7.99 -10.91 18.98
C GLU A 147 -7.49 -11.81 20.09
N LYS A 148 -6.34 -11.49 20.71
CA LYS A 148 -5.83 -12.26 21.86
C LYS A 148 -6.83 -12.33 23.02
N ALA A 149 -7.65 -11.30 23.19
CA ALA A 149 -8.72 -11.27 24.18
C ALA A 149 -9.97 -12.07 23.78
N GLY A 150 -9.99 -12.72 22.60
CA GLY A 150 -11.11 -13.48 22.08
C GLY A 150 -12.31 -12.62 21.67
N ARG A 151 -12.09 -11.34 21.36
CA ARG A 151 -13.16 -10.35 21.09
C ARG A 151 -13.21 -9.85 19.65
N LEU A 152 -12.38 -10.41 18.76
CA LEU A 152 -12.26 -9.94 17.38
C LEU A 152 -13.56 -10.12 16.60
N GLU A 153 -14.16 -11.31 16.64
CA GLU A 153 -15.40 -11.61 15.90
C GLU A 153 -16.54 -10.69 16.32
N ALA A 154 -16.77 -10.55 17.64
CA ALA A 154 -17.78 -9.66 18.18
C ALA A 154 -17.53 -8.18 17.82
N PHE A 155 -16.27 -7.76 17.74
CA PHE A 155 -15.93 -6.41 17.28
C PHE A 155 -16.23 -6.24 15.79
N CYS A 156 -15.86 -7.21 14.97
CA CYS A 156 -16.11 -7.19 13.53
C CYS A 156 -17.61 -7.20 13.22
N GLU A 157 -18.39 -8.04 13.91
CA GLU A 157 -19.86 -8.07 13.78
C GLU A 157 -20.48 -6.72 14.16
N ARG A 158 -20.11 -6.17 15.32
CA ARG A 158 -20.64 -4.90 15.82
C ARG A 158 -20.42 -3.72 14.86
N TYR A 159 -19.33 -3.76 14.09
CA TYR A 159 -18.92 -2.66 13.22
C TYR A 159 -18.95 -3.03 11.74
N GLU A 160 -19.64 -4.11 11.37
CA GLU A 160 -19.86 -4.56 10.00
C GLU A 160 -18.54 -4.74 9.21
N ILE A 161 -17.50 -5.23 9.88
CA ILE A 161 -16.20 -5.55 9.26
C ILE A 161 -16.23 -6.98 8.77
N SER A 162 -16.00 -7.18 7.47
CA SER A 162 -15.92 -8.52 6.86
C SER A 162 -14.73 -9.32 7.39
N LEU A 163 -14.98 -10.59 7.72
CA LEU A 163 -13.96 -11.58 8.07
C LEU A 163 -13.52 -12.43 6.87
N ASP A 164 -14.14 -12.24 5.69
CA ASP A 164 -13.83 -13.02 4.47
C ASP A 164 -12.60 -12.47 3.72
N THR A 165 -11.54 -12.17 4.47
CA THR A 165 -10.29 -11.62 3.94
C THR A 165 -9.10 -12.07 4.79
N ASP A 166 -7.88 -11.75 4.38
CA ASP A 166 -6.70 -12.14 5.13
C ASP A 166 -6.58 -11.37 6.46
N MET A 167 -5.97 -12.01 7.47
CA MET A 167 -5.87 -11.45 8.82
C MET A 167 -5.19 -10.09 8.88
N ASP A 168 -4.21 -9.81 8.01
CA ASP A 168 -3.57 -8.49 7.98
C ASP A 168 -4.58 -7.41 7.53
N SER A 169 -5.43 -7.73 6.55
CA SER A 169 -6.52 -6.87 6.09
C SER A 169 -7.59 -6.68 7.18
N ILE A 170 -7.91 -7.73 7.96
CA ILE A 170 -8.81 -7.63 9.12
C ILE A 170 -8.23 -6.71 10.18
N TYR A 171 -6.95 -6.86 10.55
CA TYR A 171 -6.32 -5.99 11.54
C TYR A 171 -6.22 -4.53 11.07
N GLU A 172 -5.98 -4.30 9.78
CA GLU A 172 -6.03 -2.94 9.22
C GLU A 172 -7.44 -2.35 9.35
N ALA A 173 -8.49 -3.09 9.01
CA ALA A 173 -9.87 -2.62 9.11
C ALA A 173 -10.29 -2.33 10.56
N VAL A 174 -10.00 -3.26 11.47
CA VAL A 174 -10.25 -3.10 12.91
C VAL A 174 -9.47 -1.93 13.48
N GLY A 175 -8.17 -1.82 13.15
CA GLY A 175 -7.32 -0.71 13.59
C GLY A 175 -7.82 0.66 13.11
N ARG A 176 -8.34 0.76 11.88
CA ARG A 176 -8.99 1.99 11.38
C ARG A 176 -10.22 2.34 12.20
N LYS A 177 -11.09 1.35 12.42
CA LYS A 177 -12.34 1.59 13.16
C LYS A 177 -12.04 2.03 14.59
N PHE A 178 -11.05 1.39 15.22
CA PHE A 178 -10.62 1.73 16.57
C PHE A 178 -10.06 3.15 16.67
N LYS A 179 -9.26 3.58 15.68
CA LYS A 179 -8.79 4.97 15.57
C LYS A 179 -9.96 5.95 15.55
N VAL A 180 -10.95 5.72 14.68
CA VAL A 180 -12.12 6.61 14.54
C VAL A 180 -12.88 6.72 15.86
N ILE A 181 -13.20 5.59 16.50
CA ILE A 181 -13.90 5.55 17.79
C ILE A 181 -13.13 6.33 18.85
N THR A 182 -11.80 6.18 18.89
CA THR A 182 -10.97 6.85 19.89
C THR A 182 -10.91 8.35 19.65
N GLU A 183 -10.75 8.78 18.40
CA GLU A 183 -10.71 10.20 18.03
C GLU A 183 -12.06 10.90 18.29
N GLU A 184 -13.18 10.23 18.01
CA GLU A 184 -14.52 10.71 18.32
C GLU A 184 -14.74 10.87 19.82
N ARG A 185 -14.33 9.88 20.63
CA ARG A 185 -14.43 9.97 22.10
C ARG A 185 -13.58 11.09 22.67
N VAL A 186 -12.36 11.27 22.16
CA VAL A 186 -11.49 12.39 22.57
C VAL A 186 -12.12 13.73 22.20
N ARG A 187 -12.75 13.83 21.03
CA ARG A 187 -13.45 15.04 20.60
C ARG A 187 -14.67 15.34 21.48
N GLN A 188 -15.47 14.34 21.80
CA GLN A 188 -16.63 14.47 22.71
C GLN A 188 -16.19 14.91 24.11
N ALA A 189 -15.20 14.24 24.70
CA ALA A 189 -14.68 14.59 26.02
C ALA A 189 -14.11 16.02 26.06
N ARG A 190 -13.46 16.49 24.98
CA ARG A 190 -13.00 17.87 24.87
C ARG A 190 -14.15 18.88 24.74
N ALA A 191 -15.21 18.54 24.01
CA ALA A 191 -16.37 19.39 23.89
C ALA A 191 -17.11 19.53 25.22
N GLU A 192 -17.23 18.44 26.00
CA GLU A 192 -17.81 18.45 27.35
C GLU A 192 -16.99 19.29 28.33
N LEU A 193 -15.65 19.21 28.27
CA LEU A 193 -14.75 20.02 29.11
C LEU A 193 -14.78 21.52 28.79
N LEU A 194 -15.12 21.89 27.55
CA LEU A 194 -15.24 23.29 27.10
C LEU A 194 -16.66 23.85 27.25
N ALA A 195 -17.63 23.02 27.63
CA ALA A 195 -19.01 23.40 27.89
C ALA A 195 -19.27 23.75 29.38
N ILE A 196 -18.22 23.74 30.21
CA ILE A 196 -18.18 24.20 31.61
C ILE A 196 -17.44 25.53 31.65
#